data_AF-A0AAD5WTR3-F1
#
_entry.id   AF-A0AAD5WTR3-F1
#
_cell.length_a   1.000
_cell.length_b   1.000
_cell.length_c   1.000
_cell.angle_alpha   90.00
_cell.angle_beta   90.00
_cell.angle_gamma   90.00
#
_symmetry.space_group_name_H-M   'P 1'
#
loop_
_entity.id
_entity.type
_entity.pdbx_description
1 polymer ?
#
loop_
_entity_poly.entity_id
_entity_poly.type
_entity_poly.pdbx_seq_one_letter_code
_entity_poly.pdbx_strand_id
1 'polypeptide(L)'
;MLLKSSSFNVDTIIYDLEDSVQDNQTATRLALKNLDRFLHGNLQEPPPPFPAVKELAIRIPSTTTPQNYFSPFRNFQTFLSPPERVPNPSHRRNHLSFVIPKIRSAFDVELVVRAVGRIFPVNRSQVSLILLIENAAAVQNIGEITALAKDSEGLINGLIFGAEDFAADVGMTRSESLGEFAYARSAIVTAAAAAGIPSVIDLVTLEHTGDNQDLAKLEREATNGRALGFTGKQVIHPNQVPVVQGAFSPSRNLINWATDVVKGWENAKFDDKGGSFSLGGQMMDRPMVSRARNILEHAVLCGIDIASLRGSSSTTSHVSSKSSAPDEDQRTSGEHELAQEKKSASPDEDKANGEAQTGELGQ
;
A
#
# COMPACT_ATOMS: atom_id res chain seq x y z
N MET A 1 17.63 -17.83 -10.17
CA MET A 1 16.56 -16.94 -9.67
C MET A 1 15.52 -17.69 -8.85
N LEU A 2 14.79 -18.68 -9.40
CA LEU A 2 13.79 -19.46 -8.66
C LEU A 2 14.32 -20.03 -7.33
N LEU A 3 15.42 -20.77 -7.35
CA LEU A 3 16.05 -21.30 -6.12
C LEU A 3 16.48 -20.21 -5.13
N LYS A 4 17.01 -19.07 -5.61
CA LYS A 4 17.42 -17.96 -4.75
C LYS A 4 16.22 -17.25 -4.12
N SER A 5 15.06 -17.26 -4.80
CA SER A 5 13.86 -16.59 -4.32
C SER A 5 13.31 -17.20 -3.03
N SER A 6 13.58 -18.48 -2.75
CA SER A 6 13.12 -19.14 -1.53
C SER A 6 13.86 -18.71 -0.26
N SER A 7 15.00 -18.01 -0.40
CA SER A 7 15.76 -17.47 0.74
C SER A 7 15.46 -16.00 1.00
N PHE A 8 14.55 -15.37 0.26
CA PHE A 8 14.22 -13.96 0.47
C PHE A 8 13.25 -13.77 1.64
N ASN A 9 13.48 -12.68 2.39
CA ASN A 9 12.57 -12.20 3.42
C ASN A 9 11.71 -11.08 2.81
N VAL A 10 10.63 -11.47 2.14
CA VAL A 10 9.71 -10.58 1.41
C VAL A 10 8.27 -10.99 1.70
N ASP A 11 7.35 -10.02 1.73
CA ASP A 11 5.93 -10.33 1.92
C ASP A 11 5.35 -11.16 0.75
N THR A 12 5.61 -10.75 -0.50
CA THR A 12 5.08 -11.40 -1.70
C THR A 12 6.17 -11.63 -2.73
N ILE A 13 6.16 -12.81 -3.37
CA ILE A 13 6.96 -13.10 -4.57
C ILE A 13 6.02 -13.27 -5.76
N ILE A 14 6.24 -12.50 -6.82
CA ILE A 14 5.55 -12.68 -8.10
C ILE A 14 6.50 -13.39 -9.08
N TYR A 15 6.14 -14.60 -9.50
CA TYR A 15 6.81 -15.29 -10.59
C TYR A 15 6.25 -14.80 -11.92
N ASP A 16 7.12 -14.20 -12.71
CA ASP A 16 6.73 -13.57 -13.96
C ASP A 16 6.79 -14.53 -15.15
N LEU A 17 5.67 -14.63 -15.87
CA LEU A 17 5.55 -15.37 -17.14
C LEU A 17 5.20 -14.44 -18.32
N GLU A 18 5.19 -13.14 -18.10
CA GLU A 18 4.89 -12.13 -19.11
C GLU A 18 6.19 -11.45 -19.58
N ASP A 19 6.46 -10.19 -19.25
CA ASP A 19 7.50 -9.40 -19.93
C ASP A 19 8.93 -9.92 -19.69
N SER A 20 9.17 -10.63 -18.58
CA SER A 20 10.46 -11.26 -18.32
C SER A 20 10.69 -12.55 -19.11
N VAL A 21 9.68 -13.04 -19.83
CA VAL A 21 9.76 -14.22 -20.68
C VAL A 21 9.72 -13.79 -22.13
N GLN A 22 10.62 -14.32 -22.96
CA GLN A 22 10.61 -14.02 -24.39
C GLN A 22 9.24 -14.33 -25.00
N ASP A 23 8.75 -13.43 -25.84
CA ASP A 23 7.45 -13.52 -26.52
C ASP A 23 7.46 -14.59 -27.62
N ASN A 24 7.51 -15.85 -27.20
CA ASN A 24 7.29 -17.01 -28.04
C ASN A 24 6.75 -18.19 -27.22
N GLN A 25 6.00 -19.07 -27.90
CA GLN A 25 5.33 -20.20 -27.25
C GLN A 25 6.30 -21.18 -26.58
N THR A 26 7.50 -21.38 -27.15
CA THR A 26 8.49 -22.32 -26.63
C THR A 26 9.05 -21.83 -25.30
N ALA A 27 9.45 -20.55 -25.22
CA ALA A 27 9.95 -19.93 -24.01
C ALA A 27 8.88 -19.90 -22.91
N THR A 28 7.63 -19.54 -23.27
CA THR A 28 6.49 -19.54 -22.33
C THR A 28 6.24 -20.93 -21.75
N ARG A 29 6.21 -21.98 -22.59
CA ARG A 29 6.04 -23.36 -22.13
C ARG A 29 7.18 -23.83 -21.25
N LEU A 30 8.42 -23.44 -21.58
CA LEU A 30 9.59 -23.79 -20.78
C LEU A 30 9.58 -23.08 -19.42
N ALA A 31 9.20 -21.80 -19.38
CA ALA A 31 9.07 -21.03 -18.14
C ALA A 31 7.99 -21.64 -17.23
N LEU A 32 6.81 -21.95 -17.78
CA LEU A 32 5.73 -22.66 -17.10
C LEU A 32 6.22 -24.00 -16.53
N LYS A 33 6.88 -24.84 -17.35
CA LYS A 33 7.40 -26.14 -16.92
C LYS A 33 8.45 -26.00 -15.81
N ASN A 34 9.32 -25.00 -15.89
CA ASN A 34 10.34 -24.76 -14.87
C ASN A 34 9.74 -24.30 -13.55
N LEU A 35 8.78 -23.37 -13.61
CA LEU A 35 8.05 -22.88 -12.44
C LEU A 35 7.26 -24.03 -11.79
N ASP A 36 6.57 -24.84 -12.60
CA ASP A 36 5.83 -26.01 -12.13
C ASP A 36 6.70 -27.02 -11.40
N ARG A 37 7.82 -27.39 -12.03
CA ARG A 37 8.81 -28.30 -11.42
C ARG A 37 9.37 -27.75 -10.11
N PHE A 38 9.66 -26.45 -10.07
CA PHE A 38 10.21 -25.78 -8.88
C PHE A 38 9.20 -25.76 -7.73
N LEU A 39 7.96 -25.33 -7.98
CA LEU A 39 6.92 -25.22 -6.96
C LEU A 39 6.46 -26.59 -6.44
N HIS A 40 6.41 -27.63 -7.29
CA HIS A 40 6.14 -29.01 -6.86
C HIS A 40 7.33 -29.71 -6.22
N GLY A 41 8.52 -29.10 -6.25
CA GLY A 41 9.69 -29.72 -5.66
C GLY A 41 10.26 -30.91 -6.41
N ASN A 42 9.90 -31.07 -7.68
CA ASN A 42 10.40 -32.08 -8.59
C ASN A 42 11.82 -31.74 -9.08
N LEU A 43 12.70 -31.42 -8.12
CA LEU A 43 14.10 -31.05 -8.31
C LEU A 43 14.99 -32.11 -7.66
N GLN A 44 16.19 -32.32 -8.20
CA GLN A 44 17.16 -33.24 -7.61
C GLN A 44 17.50 -32.86 -6.16
N GLU A 45 17.61 -31.56 -5.88
CA GLU A 45 17.78 -31.00 -4.55
C GLU A 45 16.73 -29.90 -4.31
N PRO A 46 15.63 -30.21 -3.62
CA PRO A 46 14.61 -29.22 -3.34
C PRO A 46 15.08 -28.21 -2.27
N PRO A 47 14.89 -26.89 -2.48
CA PRO A 47 15.20 -25.90 -1.44
C PRO A 47 14.22 -26.02 -0.26
N PRO A 48 14.61 -25.59 0.95
CA PRO A 48 13.72 -25.54 2.10
C PRO A 48 12.50 -24.63 1.82
N PRO A 49 11.32 -24.94 2.39
CA PRO A 49 10.09 -24.19 2.15
C PRO A 49 10.21 -22.75 2.64
N PHE A 50 9.67 -21.81 1.85
CA PHE A 50 9.76 -20.36 2.02
C PHE A 50 9.44 -19.90 3.45
N PRO A 51 10.43 -19.69 4.34
CA PRO A 51 10.15 -19.51 5.76
C PRO A 51 9.62 -18.12 6.08
N ALA A 52 9.87 -17.14 5.20
CA ALA A 52 9.56 -15.73 5.41
C ALA A 52 8.59 -15.15 4.37
N VAL A 53 8.24 -15.90 3.31
CA VAL A 53 7.34 -15.42 2.25
C VAL A 53 5.90 -15.67 2.67
N LYS A 54 5.08 -14.61 2.64
CA LYS A 54 3.68 -14.68 3.09
C LYS A 54 2.71 -14.98 1.96
N GLU A 55 3.05 -14.61 0.72
CA GLU A 55 2.23 -14.82 -0.47
C GLU A 55 3.08 -15.20 -1.69
N LEU A 56 2.62 -16.20 -2.44
CA LEU A 56 3.13 -16.51 -3.77
C LEU A 56 2.12 -16.06 -4.81
N ALA A 57 2.63 -15.38 -5.83
CA ALA A 57 1.86 -14.88 -6.95
C ALA A 57 2.51 -15.26 -8.28
N ILE A 58 1.70 -15.33 -9.33
CA ILE A 58 2.15 -15.64 -10.69
C ILE A 58 1.56 -14.60 -11.63
N ARG A 59 2.41 -13.83 -12.31
CA ARG A 59 1.98 -12.97 -13.41
C ARG A 59 1.82 -13.81 -14.66
N ILE A 60 0.57 -13.97 -15.09
CA ILE A 60 0.24 -14.77 -16.28
C ILE A 60 0.52 -13.96 -17.54
N PRO A 61 0.74 -14.61 -18.70
CA PRO A 61 0.80 -13.90 -19.98
C PRO A 61 -0.50 -13.13 -20.26
N SER A 62 -0.39 -12.07 -21.06
CA SER A 62 -1.54 -11.25 -21.45
C SER A 62 -2.72 -12.06 -21.98
N THR A 63 -3.90 -11.69 -21.50
CA THR A 63 -5.19 -12.23 -21.91
C THR A 63 -5.76 -11.54 -23.16
N THR A 64 -4.98 -10.72 -23.87
CA THR A 64 -5.45 -9.98 -25.08
C THR A 64 -5.98 -10.87 -26.21
N THR A 65 -5.78 -12.20 -26.15
CA THR A 65 -6.50 -13.16 -26.99
C THR A 65 -7.35 -14.13 -26.16
N PRO A 66 -8.61 -14.45 -26.57
CA PRO A 66 -9.51 -15.38 -25.87
C PRO A 66 -8.89 -16.74 -25.49
N GLN A 67 -7.95 -17.23 -26.31
CA GLN A 67 -7.27 -18.51 -26.09
C GLN A 67 -6.28 -18.45 -24.90
N ASN A 68 -5.74 -17.28 -24.60
CA ASN A 68 -4.80 -17.06 -23.50
C ASN A 68 -5.50 -16.89 -22.14
N TYR A 69 -6.82 -16.68 -22.09
CA TYR A 69 -7.54 -16.56 -20.80
C TYR A 69 -7.58 -17.86 -20.01
N PHE A 70 -7.61 -19.03 -20.66
CA PHE A 70 -7.83 -20.31 -19.98
C PHE A 70 -6.56 -21.15 -19.85
N SER A 71 -5.64 -21.03 -20.82
CA SER A 71 -4.45 -21.87 -20.91
C SER A 71 -3.51 -21.74 -19.70
N PRO A 72 -3.21 -20.53 -19.17
CA PRO A 72 -2.32 -20.39 -18.02
C PRO A 72 -2.87 -21.11 -16.79
N PHE A 73 -4.12 -20.83 -16.39
CA PHE A 73 -4.73 -21.36 -15.17
C PHE A 73 -4.87 -22.89 -15.14
N ARG A 74 -5.06 -23.56 -16.29
CA ARG A 74 -5.18 -25.03 -16.34
C ARG A 74 -3.91 -25.73 -15.85
N ASN A 75 -2.75 -25.20 -16.20
CA ASN A 75 -1.48 -25.74 -15.72
C ASN A 75 -1.30 -25.55 -14.21
N PHE A 76 -2.11 -24.67 -13.58
CA PHE A 76 -2.03 -24.37 -12.16
C PHE A 76 -3.09 -25.07 -11.27
N GLN A 77 -3.98 -25.90 -11.84
CA GLN A 77 -4.91 -26.71 -11.04
C GLN A 77 -4.19 -27.65 -10.07
N THR A 78 -3.02 -28.15 -10.46
CA THR A 78 -2.22 -29.08 -9.68
C THR A 78 -1.68 -28.45 -8.39
N PHE A 79 -1.45 -27.13 -8.34
CA PHE A 79 -0.96 -26.43 -7.14
C PHE A 79 -2.01 -26.19 -6.06
N LEU A 80 -3.29 -26.49 -6.31
CA LEU A 80 -4.33 -26.42 -5.27
C LEU A 80 -4.58 -27.77 -4.57
N SER A 81 -3.98 -28.85 -5.08
CA SER A 81 -3.78 -30.06 -4.27
C SER A 81 -2.58 -29.76 -3.39
N PRO A 82 -2.70 -29.77 -2.06
CA PRO A 82 -1.81 -29.07 -1.14
C PRO A 82 -0.35 -29.34 -1.50
N PRO A 83 0.35 -28.39 -2.14
CA PRO A 83 1.78 -28.51 -2.28
C PRO A 83 2.31 -28.31 -0.88
N GLU A 84 3.15 -29.23 -0.40
CA GLU A 84 3.85 -29.14 0.88
C GLU A 84 4.71 -27.86 1.04
N ARG A 85 4.69 -26.93 0.07
CA ARG A 85 5.63 -25.83 -0.12
C ARG A 85 5.01 -24.44 -0.34
N VAL A 86 3.69 -24.33 -0.50
CA VAL A 86 3.07 -23.00 -0.53
C VAL A 86 2.94 -22.51 0.92
N PRO A 87 3.32 -21.27 1.24
CA PRO A 87 3.19 -20.74 2.59
C PRO A 87 1.76 -20.94 3.09
N ASN A 88 1.61 -21.67 4.20
CA ASN A 88 0.38 -21.71 4.98
C ASN A 88 0.58 -20.79 6.20
N PRO A 89 0.34 -19.47 6.06
CA PRO A 89 0.07 -18.68 7.24
C PRO A 89 -1.32 -19.10 7.70
N SER A 90 -1.44 -19.56 8.94
CA SER A 90 -2.64 -20.01 9.65
C SER A 90 -3.84 -19.02 9.66
N HIS A 91 -3.78 -17.95 8.86
CA HIS A 91 -4.65 -16.79 8.87
C HIS A 91 -5.05 -16.25 7.46
N ARG A 92 -4.58 -16.83 6.34
CA ARG A 92 -5.05 -16.41 4.99
C ARG A 92 -5.87 -17.50 4.30
N ARG A 93 -7.01 -17.11 3.72
CA ARG A 93 -7.89 -17.99 2.93
C ARG A 93 -7.24 -18.42 1.60
N ASN A 94 -6.31 -17.63 1.07
CA ASN A 94 -5.80 -17.75 -0.29
C ASN A 94 -4.33 -18.23 -0.29
N HIS A 95 -4.04 -19.27 -1.08
CA HIS A 95 -2.74 -19.92 -1.20
C HIS A 95 -1.93 -19.45 -2.42
N LEU A 96 -2.61 -19.01 -3.50
CA LEU A 96 -1.96 -18.61 -4.75
C LEU A 96 -2.66 -17.41 -5.37
N SER A 97 -1.91 -16.37 -5.68
CA SER A 97 -2.43 -15.20 -6.40
C SER A 97 -2.03 -15.23 -7.88
N PHE A 98 -2.94 -14.83 -8.76
CA PHE A 98 -2.61 -14.58 -10.16
C PHE A 98 -2.63 -13.08 -10.43
N VAL A 99 -1.51 -12.55 -10.91
CA VAL A 99 -1.44 -11.19 -11.42
C VAL A 99 -1.90 -11.20 -12.87
N ILE A 100 -2.94 -10.43 -13.15
CA ILE A 100 -3.62 -10.39 -14.45
C ILE A 100 -3.24 -9.10 -15.16
N PRO A 101 -2.34 -9.17 -16.17
CA PRO A 101 -1.91 -7.99 -16.89
C PRO A 101 -2.95 -7.54 -17.92
N LYS A 102 -2.78 -6.31 -18.40
CA LYS A 102 -3.48 -5.70 -19.52
C LYS A 102 -5.00 -5.69 -19.39
N ILE A 103 -5.51 -5.57 -18.15
CA ILE A 103 -6.94 -5.29 -17.92
C ILE A 103 -7.26 -3.93 -18.54
N ARG A 104 -8.37 -3.83 -19.28
CA ARG A 104 -8.83 -2.58 -19.90
C ARG A 104 -10.22 -2.20 -19.43
N SER A 105 -11.03 -3.18 -19.03
CA SER A 105 -12.45 -3.02 -18.73
C SER A 105 -12.97 -4.05 -17.71
N ALA A 106 -14.17 -3.81 -17.20
CA ALA A 106 -14.90 -4.79 -16.38
C ALA A 106 -15.12 -6.13 -17.12
N PHE A 107 -15.29 -6.10 -18.44
CA PHE A 107 -15.48 -7.31 -19.24
C PHE A 107 -14.26 -8.26 -19.18
N ASP A 108 -13.04 -7.73 -19.21
CA ASP A 108 -11.82 -8.54 -19.10
C ASP A 108 -11.77 -9.28 -17.75
N VAL A 109 -12.16 -8.58 -16.69
CA VAL A 109 -12.22 -9.13 -15.33
C VAL A 109 -13.29 -10.22 -15.24
N GLU A 110 -14.49 -10.00 -15.78
CA GLU A 110 -15.55 -11.02 -15.81
C GLU A 110 -15.10 -12.30 -16.52
N LEU A 111 -14.39 -12.17 -17.65
CA LEU A 111 -13.86 -13.31 -18.39
C LEU A 111 -12.88 -14.12 -17.53
N VAL A 112 -11.96 -13.44 -16.83
CA VAL A 112 -11.00 -14.09 -15.93
C VAL A 112 -11.69 -14.74 -14.74
N VAL A 113 -12.63 -14.04 -14.08
CA VAL A 113 -13.39 -14.58 -12.95
C VAL A 113 -14.16 -15.83 -13.36
N ARG A 114 -14.83 -15.82 -14.52
CA ARG A 114 -15.51 -17.01 -15.08
C ARG A 114 -14.54 -18.13 -15.41
N ALA A 115 -13.36 -17.82 -15.96
CA ALA A 115 -12.33 -18.81 -16.27
C ALA A 115 -11.81 -19.49 -15.00
N VAL A 116 -11.46 -18.70 -13.98
CA VAL A 116 -11.05 -19.19 -12.66
C VAL A 116 -12.15 -20.02 -12.03
N GLY A 117 -13.42 -19.58 -12.06
CA GLY A 117 -14.55 -20.34 -11.51
C GLY A 117 -14.75 -21.71 -12.16
N ARG A 118 -14.50 -21.83 -13.48
CA ARG A 118 -14.56 -23.13 -14.20
C ARG A 118 -13.36 -24.02 -13.90
N ILE A 119 -12.19 -23.44 -13.70
CA ILE A 119 -10.93 -24.17 -13.50
C ILE A 119 -10.76 -24.57 -12.04
N PHE A 120 -11.26 -23.79 -11.08
CA PHE A 120 -11.12 -24.05 -9.65
C PHE A 120 -12.48 -24.19 -8.96
N PRO A 121 -13.30 -25.21 -9.32
CA PRO A 121 -14.68 -25.31 -8.83
C PRO A 121 -14.80 -25.59 -7.33
N VAL A 122 -13.79 -26.20 -6.70
CA VAL A 122 -13.84 -26.63 -5.27
C VAL A 122 -12.86 -25.85 -4.38
N ASN A 123 -11.80 -25.24 -4.95
CA ASN A 123 -10.75 -24.53 -4.21
C ASN A 123 -10.67 -23.05 -4.57
N ARG A 124 -11.78 -22.45 -5.02
CA ARG A 124 -11.81 -21.04 -5.46
C ARG A 124 -11.32 -20.08 -4.38
N SER A 125 -11.63 -20.35 -3.11
CA SER A 125 -11.16 -19.52 -1.99
C SER A 125 -9.66 -19.56 -1.77
N GLN A 126 -8.95 -20.55 -2.35
CA GLN A 126 -7.49 -20.66 -2.26
C GLN A 126 -6.78 -19.82 -3.33
N VAL A 127 -7.53 -19.18 -4.23
CA VAL A 127 -6.99 -18.38 -5.32
C VAL A 127 -7.39 -16.91 -5.13
N SER A 128 -6.46 -16.00 -5.40
CA SER A 128 -6.75 -14.57 -5.58
C SER A 128 -6.36 -14.08 -6.97
N LEU A 129 -6.95 -12.97 -7.36
CA LEU A 129 -6.60 -12.16 -8.50
C LEU A 129 -6.06 -10.82 -8.02
N ILE A 130 -4.95 -10.42 -8.64
CA ILE A 130 -4.36 -9.10 -8.52
C ILE A 130 -4.40 -8.47 -9.92
N LEU A 131 -5.14 -7.39 -10.09
CA LEU A 131 -5.35 -6.79 -11.41
C LEU A 131 -4.27 -5.74 -11.69
N LEU A 132 -3.60 -5.84 -12.84
CA LEU A 132 -2.61 -4.86 -13.28
C LEU A 132 -3.36 -3.70 -13.98
N ILE A 133 -3.24 -2.50 -13.42
CA ILE A 133 -3.79 -1.27 -13.98
C ILE A 133 -2.64 -0.51 -14.63
N GLU A 134 -2.58 -0.55 -15.95
CA GLU A 134 -1.36 -0.18 -16.69
C GLU A 134 -1.62 0.46 -18.06
N ASN A 135 -2.84 0.89 -18.32
CA ASN A 135 -3.22 1.58 -19.55
C ASN A 135 -4.33 2.60 -19.28
N ALA A 136 -4.51 3.55 -20.20
CA ALA A 136 -5.50 4.61 -20.13
C ALA A 136 -6.92 4.07 -19.93
N ALA A 137 -7.28 3.02 -20.67
CA ALA A 137 -8.61 2.43 -20.58
C ALA A 137 -8.87 1.87 -19.17
N ALA A 138 -7.90 1.18 -18.57
CA ALA A 138 -7.99 0.66 -17.21
C ALA A 138 -8.19 1.78 -16.17
N VAL A 139 -7.45 2.89 -16.30
CA VAL A 139 -7.57 4.03 -15.39
C VAL A 139 -8.93 4.73 -15.55
N GLN A 140 -9.42 4.91 -16.79
CA GLN A 140 -10.74 5.49 -17.04
C GLN A 140 -11.88 4.59 -16.52
N ASN A 141 -11.73 3.27 -16.65
CA ASN A 141 -12.72 2.29 -16.24
C ASN A 141 -12.53 1.78 -14.81
N ILE A 142 -11.65 2.38 -14.01
CA ILE A 142 -11.20 1.81 -12.73
C ILE A 142 -12.36 1.55 -11.75
N GLY A 143 -13.37 2.44 -11.74
CA GLY A 143 -14.55 2.27 -10.88
C GLY A 143 -15.40 1.06 -11.27
N GLU A 144 -15.57 0.79 -12.57
CA GLU A 144 -16.30 -0.38 -13.06
C GLU A 144 -15.50 -1.67 -12.82
N ILE A 145 -14.17 -1.62 -13.04
CA ILE A 145 -13.25 -2.73 -12.79
C ILE A 145 -13.29 -3.14 -11.32
N THR A 146 -13.19 -2.20 -10.39
CA THR A 146 -13.16 -2.50 -8.95
C THR A 146 -14.54 -2.83 -8.38
N ALA A 147 -15.63 -2.37 -8.99
CA ALA A 147 -16.99 -2.72 -8.56
C ALA A 147 -17.22 -4.24 -8.56
N LEU A 148 -16.62 -4.96 -9.51
CA LEU A 148 -16.70 -6.42 -9.61
C LEU A 148 -16.07 -7.16 -8.42
N ALA A 149 -15.24 -6.52 -7.61
CA ALA A 149 -14.63 -7.16 -6.44
C ALA A 149 -15.68 -7.67 -5.44
N LYS A 150 -16.77 -6.92 -5.26
CA LYS A 150 -17.88 -7.29 -4.36
C LYS A 150 -18.59 -8.58 -4.78
N ASP A 151 -18.76 -8.77 -6.08
CA ASP A 151 -19.43 -9.93 -6.67
C ASP A 151 -18.48 -11.11 -6.94
N SER A 152 -17.18 -10.91 -6.73
CA SER A 152 -16.15 -11.92 -7.02
C SER A 152 -15.93 -12.96 -5.91
N GLU A 153 -16.70 -12.90 -4.81
CA GLU A 153 -16.56 -13.76 -3.61
C GLU A 153 -15.17 -13.66 -2.95
N GLY A 154 -14.54 -12.47 -2.97
CA GLY A 154 -13.19 -12.27 -2.41
C GLY A 154 -12.08 -12.87 -3.28
N LEU A 155 -12.36 -13.08 -4.57
CA LEU A 155 -11.36 -13.49 -5.54
C LEU A 155 -10.47 -12.31 -5.92
N ILE A 156 -11.03 -11.12 -6.15
CA ILE A 156 -10.24 -9.91 -6.48
C ILE A 156 -9.72 -9.27 -5.18
N ASN A 157 -8.44 -9.45 -4.91
CA ASN A 157 -7.82 -9.05 -3.64
C ASN A 157 -6.72 -8.01 -3.78
N GLY A 158 -6.34 -7.65 -5.00
CA GLY A 158 -5.41 -6.55 -5.17
C GLY A 158 -5.42 -5.85 -6.52
N LEU A 159 -4.81 -4.67 -6.53
CA LEU A 159 -4.46 -3.91 -7.72
C LEU A 159 -2.96 -3.63 -7.70
N ILE A 160 -2.33 -3.61 -8.87
CA ILE A 160 -0.96 -3.12 -9.05
C ILE A 160 -0.99 -2.01 -10.10
N PHE A 161 -0.29 -0.90 -9.85
CA PHE A 161 -0.10 0.14 -10.85
C PHE A 161 1.15 -0.14 -11.71
N GLY A 162 0.93 -0.48 -12.98
CA GLY A 162 1.98 -0.63 -14.00
C GLY A 162 2.32 0.71 -14.64
N ALA A 163 3.22 1.47 -14.01
CA ALA A 163 3.49 2.86 -14.43
C ALA A 163 4.20 2.97 -15.78
N GLU A 164 5.09 2.05 -16.12
CA GLU A 164 5.87 2.11 -17.37
C GLU A 164 5.00 1.84 -18.59
N ASP A 165 4.18 0.78 -18.54
CA ASP A 165 3.20 0.50 -19.59
C ASP A 165 2.14 1.61 -19.69
N PHE A 166 1.71 2.16 -18.55
CA PHE A 166 0.78 3.29 -18.56
C PHE A 166 1.40 4.53 -19.20
N ALA A 167 2.66 4.83 -18.89
CA ALA A 167 3.39 5.94 -19.48
C ALA A 167 3.54 5.76 -21.00
N ALA A 168 3.87 4.55 -21.45
CA ALA A 168 3.95 4.22 -22.86
C ALA A 168 2.59 4.37 -23.57
N ASP A 169 1.49 3.91 -22.95
CA ASP A 169 0.14 3.96 -23.53
C ASP A 169 -0.37 5.40 -23.73
N VAL A 170 -0.04 6.32 -22.82
CA VAL A 170 -0.49 7.73 -22.90
C VAL A 170 0.57 8.70 -23.45
N GLY A 171 1.75 8.21 -23.84
CA GLY A 171 2.84 9.05 -24.36
C GLY A 171 3.48 9.96 -23.31
N MET A 172 3.52 9.51 -22.06
CA MET A 172 4.07 10.24 -20.93
C MET A 172 5.58 10.07 -20.83
N THR A 173 6.28 11.10 -20.35
CA THR A 173 7.68 10.99 -19.93
C THR A 173 7.74 10.97 -18.41
N ARG A 174 8.34 9.91 -17.85
CA ARG A 174 8.54 9.77 -16.41
C ARG A 174 9.52 10.84 -15.89
N SER A 175 9.14 11.49 -14.80
CA SER A 175 9.96 12.47 -14.09
C SER A 175 10.38 11.94 -12.71
N GLU A 176 11.34 12.60 -12.06
CA GLU A 176 11.69 12.29 -10.67
C GLU A 176 10.55 12.60 -9.68
N SER A 177 9.65 13.51 -10.05
CA SER A 177 8.56 13.95 -9.16
C SER A 177 7.41 12.94 -9.08
N LEU A 178 7.25 12.10 -10.09
CA LEU A 178 6.07 11.24 -10.30
C LEU A 178 4.73 11.99 -10.35
N GLY A 179 4.76 13.32 -10.49
CA GLY A 179 3.57 14.17 -10.53
C GLY A 179 2.68 13.85 -11.73
N GLU A 180 3.27 13.42 -12.82
CA GLU A 180 2.60 12.95 -14.03
C GLU A 180 1.68 11.73 -13.78
N PHE A 181 1.95 10.94 -12.74
CA PHE A 181 1.12 9.80 -12.34
C PHE A 181 0.06 10.12 -11.28
N ALA A 182 -0.02 11.37 -10.81
CA ALA A 182 -0.84 11.73 -9.65
C ALA A 182 -2.32 11.36 -9.80
N TYR A 183 -2.90 11.61 -10.98
CA TYR A 183 -4.29 11.23 -11.28
C TYR A 183 -4.48 9.71 -11.23
N ALA A 184 -3.70 8.95 -12.00
CA ALA A 184 -3.81 7.50 -12.07
C ALA A 184 -3.65 6.85 -10.69
N ARG A 185 -2.62 7.25 -9.94
CA ARG A 185 -2.35 6.74 -8.59
C ARG A 185 -3.49 7.04 -7.62
N SER A 186 -4.01 8.28 -7.63
CA SER A 186 -5.13 8.66 -6.76
C SER A 186 -6.43 7.93 -7.13
N ALA A 187 -6.71 7.78 -8.43
CA ALA A 187 -7.88 7.07 -8.93
C ALA A 187 -7.87 5.59 -8.51
N ILE A 188 -6.71 4.92 -8.65
CA ILE A 188 -6.53 3.52 -8.26
C ILE A 188 -6.77 3.31 -6.76
N VAL A 189 -6.13 4.10 -5.90
CA VAL A 189 -6.30 3.96 -4.44
C VAL A 189 -7.74 4.25 -4.02
N THR A 190 -8.36 5.30 -4.58
CA THR A 190 -9.75 5.67 -4.25
C THR A 190 -10.72 4.57 -4.66
N ALA A 191 -10.57 4.03 -5.87
CA ALA A 191 -11.44 2.97 -6.38
C ALA A 191 -11.26 1.65 -5.62
N ALA A 192 -10.03 1.32 -5.23
CA ALA A 192 -9.74 0.14 -4.40
C ALA A 192 -10.40 0.27 -3.01
N ALA A 193 -10.25 1.42 -2.36
CA ALA A 193 -10.86 1.69 -1.06
C ALA A 193 -12.39 1.64 -1.13
N ALA A 194 -13.00 2.22 -2.17
CA ALA A 194 -14.46 2.18 -2.37
C ALA A 194 -15.01 0.76 -2.60
N ALA A 195 -14.19 -0.11 -3.21
CA ALA A 195 -14.53 -1.51 -3.45
C ALA A 195 -14.17 -2.44 -2.27
N GLY A 196 -13.40 -1.97 -1.28
CA GLY A 196 -12.89 -2.78 -0.18
C GLY A 196 -11.76 -3.74 -0.60
N ILE A 197 -11.02 -3.43 -1.67
CA ILE A 197 -9.87 -4.22 -2.12
C ILE A 197 -8.69 -3.94 -1.18
N PRO A 198 -8.12 -4.96 -0.50
CA PRO A 198 -7.17 -4.74 0.60
C PRO A 198 -5.73 -4.49 0.15
N SER A 199 -5.33 -4.90 -1.06
CA SER A 199 -3.96 -4.78 -1.55
C SER A 199 -3.88 -3.81 -2.72
N VAL A 200 -3.13 -2.72 -2.58
CA VAL A 200 -2.91 -1.73 -3.64
C VAL A 200 -1.42 -1.47 -3.73
N ILE A 201 -0.79 -1.93 -4.80
CA ILE A 201 0.67 -1.95 -4.95
C ILE A 201 1.10 -0.87 -5.93
N ASP A 202 2.02 -0.02 -5.49
CA ASP A 202 2.52 1.11 -6.24
C ASP A 202 3.58 0.70 -7.29
N LEU A 203 3.92 1.66 -8.14
CA LEU A 203 4.85 1.53 -9.26
C LEU A 203 6.27 1.09 -8.87
N VAL A 204 7.02 0.59 -9.85
CA VAL A 204 8.43 0.19 -9.69
C VAL A 204 9.38 1.40 -9.69
N THR A 205 10.45 1.32 -8.88
CA THR A 205 11.64 2.19 -9.04
C THR A 205 12.66 1.44 -9.90
N LEU A 206 13.05 2.04 -11.03
CA LEU A 206 13.89 1.38 -12.04
C LEU A 206 15.36 1.28 -11.63
N GLU A 207 15.85 2.27 -10.88
CA GLU A 207 17.21 2.30 -10.37
C GLU A 207 17.42 1.24 -9.28
N HIS A 208 18.51 0.48 -9.41
CA HIS A 208 18.78 -0.70 -8.59
C HIS A 208 20.28 -0.96 -8.36
N THR A 209 21.17 -0.02 -8.66
CA THR A 209 22.63 -0.23 -8.47
C THR A 209 22.95 -0.44 -6.99
N GLY A 210 22.12 0.12 -6.11
CA GLY A 210 22.25 0.02 -4.66
C GLY A 210 23.06 1.16 -4.04
N ASP A 211 23.40 2.17 -4.85
CA ASP A 211 24.06 3.37 -4.36
C ASP A 211 23.11 4.19 -3.47
N ASN A 212 23.66 4.99 -2.57
CA ASN A 212 22.86 5.75 -1.59
C ASN A 212 21.82 6.67 -2.25
N GLN A 213 22.09 7.18 -3.45
CA GLN A 213 21.16 8.03 -4.19
C GLN A 213 19.93 7.24 -4.67
N ASP A 214 20.15 6.03 -5.21
CA ASP A 214 19.08 5.12 -5.65
C ASP A 214 18.17 4.73 -4.48
N LEU A 215 18.78 4.33 -3.35
CA LEU A 215 18.03 3.92 -2.16
C LEU A 215 17.25 5.09 -1.55
N ALA A 216 17.82 6.30 -1.55
CA ALA A 216 17.12 7.50 -1.10
C ALA A 216 15.97 7.88 -2.05
N LYS A 217 16.12 7.70 -3.37
CA LYS A 217 15.03 7.87 -4.33
C LYS A 217 13.90 6.87 -4.08
N LEU A 218 14.25 5.60 -3.94
CA LEU A 218 13.30 4.52 -3.62
C LEU A 218 12.50 4.81 -2.35
N GLU A 219 13.17 5.26 -1.27
CA GLU A 219 12.51 5.61 -0.01
C GLU A 219 11.51 6.77 -0.17
N ARG A 220 11.89 7.82 -0.94
CA ARG A 220 11.00 8.95 -1.25
C ARG A 220 9.78 8.50 -2.05
N GLU A 221 9.97 7.71 -3.10
CA GLU A 221 8.86 7.18 -3.91
C GLU A 221 7.93 6.28 -3.08
N ALA A 222 8.49 5.37 -2.27
CA ALA A 222 7.72 4.48 -1.41
C ALA A 222 6.93 5.23 -0.34
N THR A 223 7.55 6.23 0.30
CA THR A 223 6.88 7.08 1.30
C THR A 223 5.74 7.89 0.67
N ASN A 224 5.95 8.41 -0.54
CA ASN A 224 4.91 9.10 -1.30
C ASN A 224 3.75 8.16 -1.67
N GLY A 225 4.04 6.94 -2.13
CA GLY A 225 3.03 5.90 -2.39
C GLY A 225 2.19 5.57 -1.16
N ARG A 226 2.84 5.30 -0.03
CA ARG A 226 2.15 5.09 1.24
C ARG A 226 1.27 6.28 1.61
N ALA A 227 1.76 7.51 1.43
CA ALA A 227 0.99 8.72 1.76
C ALA A 227 -0.27 8.89 0.90
N LEU A 228 -0.25 8.42 -0.36
CA LEU A 228 -1.45 8.37 -1.22
C LEU A 228 -2.43 7.26 -0.84
N GLY A 229 -1.98 6.26 -0.06
CA GLY A 229 -2.81 5.15 0.42
C GLY A 229 -2.53 3.81 -0.26
N PHE A 230 -1.42 3.68 -1.01
CA PHE A 230 -0.92 2.36 -1.41
C PHE A 230 -0.50 1.54 -0.18
N THR A 231 -0.63 0.22 -0.28
CA THR A 231 -0.31 -0.73 0.79
C THR A 231 1.03 -1.45 0.56
N GLY A 232 1.66 -1.26 -0.59
CA GLY A 232 2.97 -1.79 -0.93
C GLY A 232 3.53 -1.16 -2.20
N LYS A 233 4.70 -1.63 -2.64
CA LYS A 233 5.37 -1.17 -3.86
C LYS A 233 6.08 -2.33 -4.55
N GLN A 234 6.08 -2.33 -5.88
CA GLN A 234 6.84 -3.29 -6.68
C GLN A 234 8.35 -3.13 -6.46
N VAL A 235 9.05 -4.26 -6.36
CA VAL A 235 10.52 -4.32 -6.26
C VAL A 235 11.08 -5.25 -7.34
N ILE A 236 12.20 -4.85 -7.94
CA ILE A 236 12.88 -5.61 -9.00
C ILE A 236 14.28 -6.08 -8.59
N HIS A 237 14.78 -5.62 -7.44
CA HIS A 237 16.08 -6.04 -6.93
C HIS A 237 16.07 -6.26 -5.41
N PRO A 238 16.79 -7.27 -4.86
CA PRO A 238 16.75 -7.59 -3.43
C PRO A 238 17.18 -6.46 -2.48
N ASN A 239 18.04 -5.53 -2.92
CA ASN A 239 18.43 -4.37 -2.10
C ASN A 239 17.27 -3.37 -1.86
N GLN A 240 16.21 -3.42 -2.69
CA GLN A 240 15.05 -2.54 -2.56
C GLN A 240 14.10 -3.02 -1.44
N VAL A 241 14.12 -4.32 -1.14
CA VAL A 241 13.18 -4.96 -0.19
C VAL A 241 13.20 -4.31 1.19
N PRO A 242 14.36 -4.12 1.87
CA PRO A 242 14.36 -3.56 3.22
C PRO A 242 13.85 -2.12 3.25
N VAL A 243 14.19 -1.33 2.23
CA VAL A 243 13.76 0.08 2.12
C VAL A 243 12.25 0.17 1.91
N VAL A 244 11.70 -0.64 0.99
CA VAL A 244 10.25 -0.66 0.74
C VAL A 244 9.49 -1.17 1.96
N GLN A 245 9.85 -2.33 2.52
CA GLN A 245 9.15 -2.86 3.71
C GLN A 245 9.24 -1.88 4.89
N GLY A 246 10.38 -1.20 5.08
CA GLY A 246 10.53 -0.14 6.08
C GLY A 246 9.61 1.05 5.84
N ALA A 247 9.53 1.55 4.60
CA ALA A 247 8.69 2.69 4.23
C ALA A 247 7.18 2.40 4.36
N PHE A 248 6.76 1.15 4.17
CA PHE A 248 5.36 0.72 4.31
C PHE A 248 5.00 0.25 5.74
N SER A 249 5.98 0.00 6.60
CA SER A 249 5.76 -0.35 8.01
C SER A 249 5.42 0.88 8.86
N PRO A 250 4.56 0.76 9.89
CA PRO A 250 4.31 1.85 10.82
C PRO A 250 5.58 2.18 11.62
N SER A 251 5.89 3.46 11.75
CA SER A 251 7.06 3.90 12.52
C SER A 251 6.87 3.66 14.02
N ARG A 252 7.97 3.56 14.77
CA ARG A 252 7.91 3.37 16.23
C ARG A 252 7.11 4.47 16.94
N ASN A 253 7.25 5.73 16.50
CA ASN A 253 6.48 6.84 17.05
C ASN A 253 4.98 6.68 16.79
N LEU A 254 4.60 6.21 15.60
CA LEU A 254 3.20 5.96 15.25
C LEU A 254 2.61 4.79 16.06
N ILE A 255 3.41 3.74 16.30
CA ILE A 255 3.03 2.60 17.15
C ILE A 255 2.86 3.03 18.61
N ASN A 256 3.76 3.86 19.14
CA ASN A 256 3.66 4.38 20.50
C ASN A 256 2.40 5.23 20.67
N TRP A 257 2.17 6.19 19.75
CA TRP A 257 0.94 6.98 19.73
C TRP A 257 -0.31 6.10 19.68
N ALA A 258 -0.35 5.11 18.78
CA ALA A 258 -1.51 4.23 18.65
C ALA A 258 -1.73 3.38 19.92
N THR A 259 -0.64 2.96 20.58
CA THR A 259 -0.69 2.24 21.85
C THR A 259 -1.30 3.12 22.95
N ASP A 260 -0.86 4.37 23.05
CA ASP A 260 -1.35 5.32 24.05
C ASP A 260 -2.82 5.68 23.81
N VAL A 261 -3.24 5.82 22.55
CA VAL A 261 -4.65 6.05 22.18
C VAL A 261 -5.53 4.88 22.61
N VAL A 262 -5.14 3.63 22.32
CA VAL A 262 -5.92 2.45 22.70
C VAL A 262 -5.98 2.28 24.22
N LYS A 263 -4.84 2.43 24.92
CA LYS A 263 -4.79 2.38 26.40
C LYS A 263 -5.65 3.48 27.02
N GLY A 264 -5.58 4.71 26.49
CA GLY A 264 -6.37 5.83 26.96
C GLY A 264 -7.88 5.59 26.79
N TRP A 265 -8.28 5.01 25.65
CA TRP A 265 -9.68 4.63 25.40
C TRP A 265 -10.17 3.53 26.36
N GLU A 266 -9.36 2.52 26.63
CA GLU A 266 -9.71 1.43 27.56
C GLU A 266 -9.86 1.91 29.01
N ASN A 267 -9.06 2.92 29.40
CA ASN A 267 -9.10 3.50 30.75
C ASN A 267 -10.12 4.63 30.90
N ALA A 268 -10.63 5.18 29.80
CA ALA A 268 -11.60 6.26 29.83
C ALA A 268 -12.95 5.74 30.37
N LYS A 269 -13.46 6.41 31.40
CA LYS A 269 -14.82 6.20 31.89
C LYS A 269 -15.74 7.12 31.11
N PHE A 270 -16.48 6.55 30.16
CA PHE A 270 -17.52 7.26 29.44
C PHE A 270 -18.81 7.21 30.26
N ASP A 271 -19.46 8.36 30.46
CA ASP A 271 -20.84 8.42 30.93
C ASP A 271 -21.80 8.09 29.77
N ASP A 272 -23.11 8.04 30.02
CA ASP A 272 -24.12 7.77 28.99
C ASP A 272 -24.18 8.84 27.87
N LYS A 273 -23.37 9.91 27.97
CA LYS A 273 -23.31 11.06 27.05
C LYS A 273 -21.94 11.23 26.39
N GLY A 274 -20.94 10.42 26.73
CA GLY A 274 -19.53 10.62 26.37
C GLY A 274 -18.99 9.58 25.39
N GLY A 275 -18.16 10.02 24.43
CA GLY A 275 -17.55 9.16 23.40
C GLY A 275 -16.16 9.61 22.94
N SER A 276 -15.45 10.37 23.79
CA SER A 276 -14.10 10.89 23.50
C SER A 276 -13.29 11.17 24.77
N PHE A 277 -11.96 11.13 24.70
CA PHE A 277 -11.05 11.53 25.79
C PHE A 277 -9.92 12.42 25.24
N SER A 278 -9.15 13.09 26.12
CA SER A 278 -8.01 13.91 25.70
C SER A 278 -6.69 13.16 25.87
N LEU A 279 -5.83 13.21 24.85
CA LEU A 279 -4.46 12.68 24.88
C LEU A 279 -3.53 13.70 24.21
N GLY A 280 -2.53 14.21 24.95
CA GLY A 280 -1.57 15.17 24.41
C GLY A 280 -2.20 16.46 23.86
N GLY A 281 -3.33 16.90 24.44
CA GLY A 281 -4.08 18.08 23.99
C GLY A 281 -4.97 17.84 22.77
N GLN A 282 -5.05 16.59 22.26
CA GLN A 282 -5.92 16.22 21.14
C GLN A 282 -7.12 15.42 21.64
N MET A 283 -8.29 15.70 21.08
CA MET A 283 -9.51 14.94 21.34
C MET A 283 -9.47 13.62 20.55
N MET A 284 -9.56 12.52 21.27
CA MET A 284 -9.60 11.17 20.73
C MET A 284 -11.03 10.65 20.79
N ASP A 285 -11.62 10.40 19.63
CA ASP A 285 -12.96 9.84 19.46
C ASP A 285 -12.90 8.42 18.85
N ARG A 286 -14.06 7.83 18.56
CA ARG A 286 -14.15 6.47 18.00
C ARG A 286 -13.36 6.29 16.68
N PRO A 287 -13.46 7.18 15.68
CA PRO A 287 -12.61 7.13 14.49
C PRO A 287 -11.11 7.13 14.78
N MET A 288 -10.63 8.00 15.68
CA MET A 288 -9.21 8.05 16.04
C MET A 288 -8.75 6.74 16.70
N VAL A 289 -9.57 6.15 17.55
CA VAL A 289 -9.28 4.86 18.18
C VAL A 289 -9.30 3.72 17.17
N SER A 290 -10.24 3.73 16.23
CA SER A 290 -10.26 2.75 15.13
C SER A 290 -8.98 2.83 14.31
N ARG A 291 -8.52 4.05 13.98
CA ARG A 291 -7.26 4.27 13.28
C ARG A 291 -6.07 3.72 14.08
N ALA A 292 -6.03 3.99 15.38
CA ALA A 292 -4.98 3.49 16.27
C ALA A 292 -4.96 1.95 16.31
N ARG A 293 -6.12 1.29 16.41
CA ARG A 293 -6.22 -0.18 16.35
C ARG A 293 -5.69 -0.73 15.03
N ASN A 294 -6.09 -0.14 13.89
CA ASN A 294 -5.60 -0.55 12.57
C ASN A 294 -4.06 -0.43 12.45
N ILE A 295 -3.46 0.62 13.02
CA ILE A 295 -2.00 0.79 13.06
C ILE A 295 -1.32 -0.33 13.85
N LEU A 296 -1.87 -0.71 15.00
CA LEU A 296 -1.32 -1.78 15.82
C LEU A 296 -1.46 -3.16 15.16
N GLU A 297 -2.61 -3.42 14.54
CA GLU A 297 -2.82 -4.63 13.73
C GLU A 297 -1.82 -4.70 12.57
N HIS A 298 -1.62 -3.59 11.86
CA HIS A 298 -0.63 -3.51 10.80
C HIS A 298 0.80 -3.77 11.31
N ALA A 299 1.18 -3.20 12.47
CA ALA A 299 2.50 -3.46 13.07
C ALA A 299 2.73 -4.96 13.33
N VAL A 300 1.71 -5.66 13.85
CA VAL A 300 1.76 -7.12 14.07
C VAL A 300 1.92 -7.86 12.73
N LEU A 301 1.19 -7.47 11.69
CA LEU A 301 1.32 -8.05 10.35
C LEU A 301 2.72 -7.84 9.73
N CYS A 302 3.40 -6.75 10.08
CA CYS A 302 4.80 -6.48 9.73
C CYS A 302 5.81 -7.28 10.58
N GLY A 303 5.35 -8.09 11.55
CA GLY A 303 6.23 -8.85 12.45
C GLY A 303 6.84 -8.00 13.58
N ILE A 304 6.28 -6.81 13.85
CA ILE A 304 6.74 -5.95 14.93
C ILE A 304 6.09 -6.43 16.24
N ASP A 305 6.92 -6.80 17.22
CA ASP A 305 6.45 -7.18 18.54
C ASP A 305 5.95 -5.96 19.32
N ILE A 306 4.63 -5.77 19.31
CA ILE A 306 3.96 -4.72 20.07
C ILE A 306 3.84 -5.04 21.56
N ALA A 307 4.00 -6.30 21.99
CA ALA A 307 3.84 -6.71 23.38
C ALA A 307 5.04 -6.25 24.23
N SER A 308 6.26 -6.41 23.71
CA SER A 308 7.47 -5.86 24.35
C SER A 308 7.44 -4.32 24.42
N LEU A 309 6.87 -3.65 23.42
CA LEU A 309 6.70 -2.19 23.43
C LEU A 309 5.72 -1.72 24.51
N ARG A 310 4.63 -2.46 24.75
CA ARG A 310 3.63 -2.13 25.79
C ARG A 310 4.17 -2.17 27.23
N GLY A 311 5.19 -2.99 27.49
CA GLY A 311 5.81 -3.17 28.82
C GLY A 311 6.88 -2.13 29.18
N SER A 312 7.40 -1.36 28.23
CA SER A 312 8.47 -0.38 28.47
C SER A 312 8.00 1.02 28.86
N SER A 313 6.69 1.29 28.79
CA SER A 313 6.10 2.62 29.02
C SER A 313 5.48 2.83 30.41
N SER A 314 5.70 1.93 31.38
CA SER A 314 5.06 1.99 32.72
C SER A 314 5.83 2.80 33.77
N THR A 315 6.89 3.52 33.40
CA THR A 315 7.63 4.37 34.33
C THR A 315 7.64 5.80 33.81
N THR A 316 6.95 6.68 34.54
CA THR A 316 6.88 8.15 34.48
C THR A 316 5.69 8.78 33.72
N SER A 317 4.57 8.92 34.44
CA SER A 317 3.79 10.16 34.40
C SER A 317 3.27 10.46 35.81
N HIS A 318 3.82 11.53 36.41
CA HIS A 318 3.30 12.11 37.64
C HIS A 318 1.94 12.74 37.34
N VAL A 319 0.86 12.12 37.84
CA VAL A 319 -0.43 12.78 37.98
C VAL A 319 -0.33 13.71 39.18
N SER A 320 -0.18 15.01 38.94
CA SER A 320 -0.32 16.03 39.97
C SER A 320 -1.79 16.44 40.03
N SER A 321 -2.51 15.90 41.02
CA SER A 321 -3.81 16.41 41.44
C SER A 321 -3.60 17.70 42.23
N LYS A 322 -3.92 18.85 41.64
CA LYS A 322 -4.10 20.09 42.42
C LYS A 322 -5.48 20.06 43.07
N SER A 323 -5.47 19.93 44.40
CA SER A 323 -6.61 20.15 45.27
C SER A 323 -7.00 21.63 45.29
N SER A 324 -8.31 21.86 45.29
CA SER A 324 -9.04 23.10 45.53
C SER A 324 -8.50 23.95 46.69
N ALA A 325 -8.36 25.25 46.47
CA ALA A 325 -8.30 26.28 47.52
C ALA A 325 -9.63 27.06 47.54
N PRO A 326 -10.08 27.58 48.70
CA PRO A 326 -11.37 28.22 48.86
C PRO A 326 -11.33 29.73 48.57
N ASP A 327 -12.51 30.26 48.25
CA ASP A 327 -12.84 31.69 48.19
C ASP A 327 -12.62 32.37 49.55
N GLU A 328 -11.94 33.50 49.57
CA GLU A 328 -12.21 34.56 50.53
C GLU A 328 -11.84 35.95 49.98
N ASP A 329 -12.78 36.86 50.19
CA ASP A 329 -12.91 38.23 49.71
C ASP A 329 -12.14 39.20 50.63
N GLN A 330 -11.33 40.12 50.07
CA GLN A 330 -11.12 41.46 50.67
C GLN A 330 -10.30 42.43 49.80
N ARG A 331 -10.81 43.67 49.78
CA ARG A 331 -10.33 44.91 49.16
C ARG A 331 -8.90 45.30 49.57
N THR A 332 -8.16 45.97 48.67
CA THR A 332 -7.72 47.39 48.82
C THR A 332 -6.83 47.86 47.66
N SER A 333 -7.25 48.97 47.05
CA SER A 333 -6.49 50.14 46.53
C SER A 333 -4.96 50.09 46.39
N GLY A 334 -4.48 50.57 45.23
CA GLY A 334 -3.11 51.03 45.04
C GLY A 334 -2.88 51.58 43.62
N GLU A 335 -3.06 52.88 43.46
CA GLU A 335 -2.70 53.67 42.27
C GLU A 335 -1.18 53.64 42.02
N HIS A 336 -0.76 53.62 40.76
CA HIS A 336 0.41 54.39 40.31
C HIS A 336 0.35 54.65 38.81
N GLU A 337 0.53 55.93 38.51
CA GLU A 337 0.42 56.63 37.23
C GLU A 337 1.83 56.86 36.61
N LEU A 338 1.84 57.30 35.34
CA LEU A 338 2.94 57.89 34.53
C LEU A 338 3.97 56.92 33.90
N ALA A 339 4.47 57.09 32.67
CA ALA A 339 4.25 58.08 31.61
C ALA A 339 4.84 57.60 30.27
N GLN A 340 4.24 58.11 29.19
CA GLN A 340 4.76 58.50 27.86
C GLN A 340 6.18 58.06 27.43
N GLU A 341 6.30 57.56 26.19
CA GLU A 341 7.11 58.26 25.17
C GLU A 341 6.78 57.87 23.71
N LYS A 342 7.00 58.85 22.83
CA LYS A 342 6.60 58.99 21.42
C LYS A 342 7.53 58.24 20.45
N LYS A 343 7.03 57.85 19.27
CA LYS A 343 7.45 58.41 17.93
C LYS A 343 6.83 57.65 16.72
N SER A 344 6.15 58.44 15.87
CA SER A 344 6.20 58.53 14.37
C SER A 344 6.93 57.42 13.59
N ALA A 345 6.52 56.96 12.40
CA ALA A 345 5.75 57.55 11.31
C ALA A 345 5.19 56.46 10.37
N SER A 346 4.14 56.79 9.61
CA SER A 346 3.64 56.08 8.41
C SER A 346 4.15 56.80 7.13
N PRO A 347 3.67 56.56 5.88
CA PRO A 347 2.97 55.41 5.27
C PRO A 347 3.49 55.09 3.83
N ASP A 348 2.71 54.26 3.11
CA ASP A 348 2.54 54.21 1.63
C ASP A 348 3.62 53.45 0.81
N GLU A 349 3.29 52.68 -0.23
CA GLU A 349 2.26 52.94 -1.23
C GLU A 349 1.90 51.66 -2.02
N ASP A 350 0.60 51.44 -2.21
CA ASP A 350 -0.04 50.51 -3.13
C ASP A 350 -0.35 51.30 -4.43
N LYS A 351 0.02 50.80 -5.62
CA LYS A 351 -0.87 50.74 -6.81
C LYS A 351 -0.19 50.34 -8.13
N ALA A 352 -0.85 49.34 -8.72
CA ALA A 352 -1.03 48.97 -10.11
C ALA A 352 -0.84 50.05 -11.21
N ASN A 353 -0.20 49.63 -12.31
CA ASN A 353 -0.67 49.63 -13.71
C ASN A 353 0.53 49.11 -14.55
N GLY A 354 0.44 48.11 -15.42
CA GLY A 354 -0.49 47.98 -16.54
C GLY A 354 0.22 48.51 -17.79
N GLU A 355 0.70 47.63 -18.68
CA GLU A 355 0.68 47.80 -20.14
C GLU A 355 1.31 46.63 -20.89
N ALA A 356 0.71 46.36 -22.05
CA ALA A 356 0.96 45.27 -22.96
C ALA A 356 2.14 45.57 -23.91
N GLN A 357 2.85 44.54 -24.35
CA GLN A 357 3.61 44.60 -25.60
C GLN A 357 3.52 43.29 -26.40
N THR A 358 3.06 43.47 -27.62
CA THR A 358 3.04 42.58 -28.78
C THR A 358 4.44 42.31 -29.32
N GLY A 359 4.66 41.12 -29.89
CA GLY A 359 5.81 40.79 -30.77
C GLY A 359 5.66 39.35 -31.25
N GLU A 360 5.04 39.13 -32.41
CA GLU A 360 5.68 38.85 -33.71
C GLU A 360 6.28 37.45 -33.82
N LEU A 361 5.54 36.60 -34.54
CA LEU A 361 5.96 35.31 -35.10
C LEU A 361 6.56 35.57 -36.49
N GLY A 362 7.77 35.08 -36.73
CA GLY A 362 8.44 35.10 -38.02
C GLY A 362 9.31 33.87 -38.24
N GLN A 363 8.85 33.03 -39.17
CA GLN A 363 9.50 31.95 -39.94
C GLN A 363 9.90 30.65 -39.26
#